data_AF-A0A5C6E4P4-F1
#
_entry.id   AF-A0A5C6E4P4-F1
#
_cell.length_a   1.000
_cell.length_b   1.000
_cell.length_c   1.000
_cell.angle_alpha   90.00
_cell.angle_beta   90.00
_cell.angle_gamma   90.00
#
_symmetry.space_group_name_H-M   'P 1'
#
loop_
_entity.id
_entity.type
_entity.pdbx_description
1 polymer ?
#
loop_
_entity_poly.entity_id
_entity_poly.type
_entity_poly.pdbx_seq_one_letter_code
_entity_poly.pdbx_strand_id
1 'polypeptide(L)'
;MTSDIGESPEYIGNREYVAGDSARRIDYRSWARLGRPIVREYQEEYYCRVALVLDTFVDARSKRRFANASRDVDCEFEAAVSLSASIADALSRGEYLLDLFAAGPELYVFRAGRHTAHLENVLEILACVDACPKNPFEKVSPAISEELNNISTVIGVFLDWDASRAQLARTAAERGCRVVIYVVRDGETSEPIEFDEGRVIQIQTDAIRSGGIESL
;
A
#
# COMPACT_ATOMS: atom_id res chain seq x y z
N MET A 1 0.23 -21.36 8.86
CA MET A 1 -0.72 -22.18 8.08
C MET A 1 -1.57 -21.22 7.28
N THR A 2 -1.15 -20.91 6.06
CA THR A 2 -1.87 -20.01 5.17
C THR A 2 -2.97 -20.83 4.51
N SER A 3 -4.21 -20.51 4.84
CA SER A 3 -5.38 -21.02 4.12
C SER A 3 -5.33 -20.40 2.72
N ASP A 4 -4.79 -21.15 1.78
CA ASP A 4 -4.89 -20.94 0.34
C ASP A 4 -6.37 -21.15 -0.01
N ILE A 5 -7.16 -20.08 0.11
CA ILE A 5 -8.58 -20.08 -0.22
C ILE A 5 -8.67 -20.37 -1.72
N GLY A 6 -9.43 -21.41 -2.07
CA GLY A 6 -9.56 -21.96 -3.42
C GLY A 6 -10.06 -20.96 -4.45
N GLU A 7 -9.15 -20.17 -5.01
CA GLU A 7 -9.33 -19.45 -6.25
C GLU A 7 -8.68 -20.27 -7.36
N SER A 8 -9.47 -20.65 -8.36
CA SER A 8 -8.99 -21.43 -9.51
C SER A 8 -8.44 -20.45 -10.54
N PRO A 9 -7.13 -20.50 -10.87
CA PRO A 9 -6.59 -19.67 -11.95
C PRO A 9 -7.34 -19.95 -13.26
N GLU A 10 -7.38 -18.97 -14.17
CA GLU A 10 -8.16 -19.10 -15.40
C GLU A 10 -7.54 -20.20 -16.29
N TYR A 11 -8.36 -21.15 -16.74
CA TYR A 11 -7.90 -22.20 -17.64
C TYR A 11 -7.66 -21.63 -19.04
N ILE A 12 -6.43 -21.71 -19.53
CA ILE A 12 -6.03 -21.18 -20.84
C ILE A 12 -5.85 -22.27 -21.89
N GLY A 13 -5.60 -23.51 -21.49
CA GLY A 13 -5.38 -24.57 -22.47
C GLY A 13 -4.81 -25.85 -21.89
N ASN A 14 -4.43 -26.74 -22.80
CA ASN A 14 -3.82 -28.02 -22.50
C ASN A 14 -2.49 -28.13 -23.22
N ARG A 15 -1.47 -28.66 -22.54
CA ARG A 15 -0.20 -29.04 -23.17
C ARG A 15 0.24 -30.43 -22.78
N GLU A 16 1.23 -30.95 -23.49
CA GLU A 16 1.90 -32.19 -23.08
C GLU A 16 2.66 -31.99 -21.77
N TYR A 17 2.63 -33.02 -20.93
CA TYR A 17 3.36 -33.06 -19.66
C TYR A 17 4.87 -32.97 -19.88
N VAL A 18 5.54 -32.19 -19.03
CA VAL A 18 6.99 -32.12 -18.92
C VAL A 18 7.40 -32.57 -17.52
N ALA A 19 8.53 -33.27 -17.41
CA ALA A 19 9.03 -33.74 -16.13
C ALA A 19 9.21 -32.57 -15.14
N GLY A 20 8.50 -32.63 -14.00
CA GLY A 20 8.44 -31.57 -13.01
C GLY A 20 7.05 -30.94 -12.86
N ASP A 21 6.14 -31.18 -13.80
CA ASP A 21 4.77 -30.70 -13.70
C ASP A 21 4.02 -31.32 -12.52
N SER A 22 3.21 -30.50 -11.85
CA SER A 22 2.40 -30.94 -10.72
C SER A 22 1.35 -31.95 -11.15
N ALA A 23 1.29 -33.09 -10.46
CA ALA A 23 0.25 -34.11 -10.68
C ALA A 23 -1.17 -33.57 -10.49
N ARG A 24 -1.35 -32.49 -9.70
CA ARG A 24 -2.66 -31.85 -9.49
C ARG A 24 -3.20 -31.16 -10.75
N ARG A 25 -2.33 -30.77 -11.67
CA ARG A 25 -2.69 -30.08 -12.92
C ARG A 25 -2.93 -31.05 -14.09
N ILE A 26 -2.86 -32.37 -13.88
CA ILE A 26 -3.07 -33.37 -14.93
C ILE A 26 -4.54 -33.40 -15.38
N ASP A 27 -4.76 -33.34 -16.69
CA ASP A 27 -6.07 -33.62 -17.28
C ASP A 27 -6.21 -35.11 -17.60
N TYR A 28 -6.74 -35.87 -16.64
CA TYR A 28 -6.96 -37.30 -16.78
C TYR A 28 -7.88 -37.67 -17.96
N ARG A 29 -8.85 -36.80 -18.30
CA ARG A 29 -9.77 -37.05 -19.42
C ARG A 29 -9.04 -36.92 -20.76
N SER A 30 -8.25 -35.86 -20.92
CA SER A 30 -7.46 -35.65 -22.13
C SER A 30 -6.36 -36.70 -22.26
N TRP A 31 -5.72 -37.11 -21.16
CA TRP A 31 -4.77 -38.22 -21.16
C TRP A 31 -5.42 -39.52 -21.64
N ALA A 32 -6.55 -39.92 -21.05
CA ALA A 32 -7.24 -41.15 -21.44
C ALA A 32 -7.61 -41.20 -22.94
N ARG A 33 -7.96 -40.05 -23.52
CA ARG A 33 -8.32 -39.95 -24.95
C ARG A 33 -7.11 -39.93 -25.89
N LEU A 34 -6.01 -39.29 -25.48
CA LEU A 34 -4.85 -39.06 -26.34
C LEU A 34 -3.71 -40.07 -26.13
N GLY A 35 -3.77 -40.90 -25.08
CA GLY A 35 -2.77 -41.92 -24.77
C GLY A 35 -1.44 -41.38 -24.25
N ARG A 36 -1.32 -40.07 -24.06
CA ARG A 36 -0.14 -39.37 -23.53
C ARG A 36 -0.53 -38.40 -22.41
N PRO A 37 0.33 -38.15 -21.40
CA PRO A 37 -0.04 -37.31 -20.28
C PRO A 37 -0.21 -35.85 -20.71
N ILE A 38 -1.35 -35.27 -20.36
CA ILE A 38 -1.72 -33.88 -20.67
C ILE A 38 -1.90 -33.11 -19.38
N VAL A 39 -1.42 -31.87 -19.35
CA VAL A 39 -1.50 -30.94 -18.21
C VAL A 39 -2.35 -29.74 -18.62
N ARG A 40 -3.24 -29.34 -17.72
CA ARG A 40 -4.01 -28.10 -17.84
C ARG A 40 -3.10 -26.92 -17.54
N GLU A 41 -3.04 -25.99 -18.47
CA GLU A 41 -2.39 -24.72 -18.30
C GLU A 41 -3.40 -23.71 -17.77
N TYR A 42 -2.95 -22.97 -16.78
CA TYR A 42 -3.72 -21.93 -16.13
C TYR A 42 -2.91 -20.64 -16.20
N GLN A 43 -3.58 -19.54 -16.49
CA GLN A 43 -3.00 -18.22 -16.40
C GLN A 43 -3.07 -17.76 -14.94
N GLU A 44 -1.90 -17.51 -14.35
CA GLU A 44 -1.81 -16.82 -13.07
C GLU A 44 -2.09 -15.34 -13.32
N GLU A 45 -3.23 -14.86 -12.82
CA GLU A 45 -3.49 -13.42 -12.75
C GLU A 45 -2.56 -12.82 -11.69
N TYR A 46 -1.54 -12.07 -12.14
CA TYR A 46 -0.70 -11.29 -11.25
C TYR A 46 -1.41 -9.98 -10.91
N TYR A 47 -2.15 -9.96 -9.81
CA TYR A 47 -2.63 -8.68 -9.27
C TYR A 47 -1.45 -7.91 -8.70
N CYS A 48 -1.27 -6.66 -9.14
CA CYS A 48 -0.33 -5.75 -8.51
C CYS A 48 -0.88 -5.38 -7.13
N ARG A 49 -0.24 -5.88 -6.07
CA ARG A 49 -0.56 -5.51 -4.70
C ARG A 49 0.15 -4.22 -4.32
N VAL A 50 -0.61 -3.24 -3.87
CA VAL A 50 -0.16 -1.90 -3.50
C VAL A 50 -0.41 -1.72 -2.00
N ALA A 51 0.61 -1.27 -1.27
CA ALA A 51 0.46 -0.83 0.10
C ALA A 51 0.32 0.69 0.17
N LEU A 52 -0.74 1.18 0.79
CA LEU A 52 -0.94 2.58 1.13
C LEU A 52 -0.62 2.77 2.61
N VAL A 53 0.44 3.51 2.91
CA VAL A 53 0.89 3.79 4.28
C VAL A 53 0.51 5.22 4.64
N LEU A 54 -0.46 5.39 5.52
CA LEU A 54 -0.84 6.69 6.08
C LEU A 54 -0.10 6.94 7.39
N ASP A 55 0.64 8.04 7.44
CA ASP A 55 1.21 8.59 8.65
C ASP A 55 0.16 9.35 9.45
N THR A 56 0.02 9.01 10.74
CA THR A 56 -0.85 9.73 11.66
C THR A 56 -0.07 10.50 12.72
N PHE A 57 1.27 10.46 12.69
CA PHE A 57 2.08 11.08 13.73
C PHE A 57 2.10 12.60 13.63
N VAL A 58 1.60 13.22 14.69
CA VAL A 58 1.59 14.66 14.85
C VAL A 58 2.29 15.03 16.15
N ASP A 59 3.41 15.77 16.06
CA ASP A 59 4.13 16.19 17.27
C ASP A 59 3.28 17.19 18.10
N ALA A 60 2.87 16.75 19.28
CA ALA A 60 2.12 17.58 20.23
C ALA A 60 2.87 18.85 20.66
N ARG A 61 4.21 18.89 20.54
CA ARG A 61 5.00 20.11 20.79
C ARG A 61 4.86 21.14 19.66
N SER A 62 4.66 20.69 18.43
CA SER A 62 4.35 21.56 17.29
C SER A 62 3.00 22.27 17.52
N LYS A 63 1.97 21.52 17.93
CA LYS A 63 0.64 22.06 18.27
C LYS A 63 0.65 23.12 19.39
N ARG A 64 1.62 23.07 20.32
CA ARG A 64 1.67 23.96 21.49
C ARG A 64 2.54 25.20 21.29
N ARG A 65 3.44 25.22 20.30
CA ARG A 65 4.41 26.31 20.11
C ARG A 65 3.82 27.54 19.44
N PHE A 66 2.78 27.38 18.61
CA PHE A 66 2.11 28.50 17.95
C PHE A 66 0.60 28.23 17.89
N ALA A 67 -0.22 29.21 18.29
CA ALA A 67 -1.69 29.08 18.28
C ALA A 67 -2.28 28.85 16.87
N ASN A 68 -1.54 29.19 15.81
CA ASN A 68 -1.89 28.90 14.42
C ASN A 68 -1.36 27.53 13.96
N ALA A 69 -0.21 27.07 14.47
CA ALA A 69 0.35 25.77 14.08
C ALA A 69 -0.53 24.59 14.48
N SER A 70 -1.36 24.70 15.53
CA SER A 70 -2.34 23.65 15.83
C SER A 70 -3.38 23.49 14.71
N ARG A 71 -3.85 24.60 14.12
CA ARG A 71 -4.78 24.56 12.98
C ARG A 71 -4.10 24.08 11.71
N ASP A 72 -2.88 24.52 11.46
CA ASP A 72 -2.12 24.15 10.25
C ASP A 72 -1.82 22.64 10.24
N VAL A 73 -1.39 22.10 11.38
CA VAL A 73 -1.10 20.67 11.54
C VAL A 73 -2.36 19.80 11.45
N ASP A 74 -3.50 20.27 11.99
CA ASP A 74 -4.78 19.60 11.78
C ASP A 74 -5.18 19.64 10.29
N CYS A 75 -4.89 20.74 9.59
CA CYS A 75 -5.11 20.85 8.15
C CYS A 75 -4.22 19.91 7.32
N GLU A 76 -2.94 19.75 7.69
CA GLU A 76 -2.00 18.82 7.06
C GLU A 76 -2.46 17.36 7.23
N PHE A 77 -2.89 16.99 8.43
CA PHE A 77 -3.43 15.65 8.69
C PHE A 77 -4.71 15.37 7.89
N GLU A 78 -5.68 16.27 7.92
CA GLU A 78 -6.92 16.13 7.12
C GLU A 78 -6.63 16.08 5.62
N ALA A 79 -5.63 16.84 5.15
CA ALA A 79 -5.18 16.79 3.77
C ALA A 79 -4.52 15.45 3.43
N ALA A 80 -3.73 14.87 4.34
CA ALA A 80 -3.14 13.54 4.17
C ALA A 80 -4.19 12.43 4.14
N VAL A 81 -5.22 12.50 4.99
CA VAL A 81 -6.37 11.59 4.95
C VAL A 81 -7.12 11.72 3.62
N SER A 82 -7.38 12.95 3.18
CA SER A 82 -8.06 13.24 1.91
C SER A 82 -7.26 12.74 0.70
N LEU A 83 -5.94 12.91 0.70
CA LEU A 83 -5.04 12.41 -0.33
C LEU A 83 -5.03 10.88 -0.34
N SER A 84 -4.97 10.23 0.83
CA SER A 84 -5.04 8.77 0.97
C SER A 84 -6.34 8.22 0.42
N ALA A 85 -7.47 8.86 0.72
CA ALA A 85 -8.78 8.50 0.17
C ALA A 85 -8.82 8.65 -1.37
N SER A 86 -8.22 9.72 -1.90
CA SER A 86 -8.14 9.96 -3.35
C SER A 86 -7.27 8.92 -4.05
N ILE A 87 -6.13 8.54 -3.45
CA ILE A 87 -5.27 7.46 -3.94
C ILE A 87 -6.02 6.13 -3.91
N ALA A 88 -6.71 5.83 -2.82
CA ALA A 88 -7.51 4.61 -2.70
C ALA A 88 -8.61 4.53 -3.76
N ASP A 89 -9.33 5.63 -4.02
CA ASP A 89 -10.33 5.70 -5.08
C ASP A 89 -9.70 5.46 -6.46
N ALA A 90 -8.59 6.14 -6.77
CA ALA A 90 -7.87 5.97 -8.04
C ALA A 90 -7.41 4.51 -8.25
N LEU A 91 -6.85 3.88 -7.21
CA LEU A 91 -6.41 2.48 -7.27
C LEU A 91 -7.59 1.50 -7.37
N SER A 92 -8.73 1.80 -6.74
CA SER A 92 -9.93 0.97 -6.78
C SER A 92 -10.58 0.89 -8.16
N ARG A 93 -10.31 1.89 -9.03
CA ARG A 93 -10.76 1.90 -10.43
C ARG A 93 -9.92 0.99 -11.32
N GLY A 94 -8.74 0.58 -10.88
CA GLY A 94 -7.87 -0.38 -11.56
C GLY A 94 -7.97 -1.79 -10.98
N GLU A 95 -7.17 -2.71 -11.51
CA GLU A 95 -7.09 -4.10 -11.04
C GLU A 95 -5.99 -4.27 -9.97
N TYR A 96 -5.99 -3.39 -8.95
CA TYR A 96 -5.01 -3.41 -7.86
C TYR A 96 -5.60 -3.98 -6.58
N LEU A 97 -4.80 -4.76 -5.85
CA LEU A 97 -5.11 -5.14 -4.47
C LEU A 97 -4.51 -4.12 -3.52
N LEU A 98 -5.33 -3.45 -2.72
CA LEU A 98 -4.91 -2.38 -1.83
C LEU A 98 -4.83 -2.85 -0.37
N ASP A 99 -3.64 -2.81 0.22
CA ASP A 99 -3.47 -2.93 1.66
C ASP A 99 -3.32 -1.53 2.26
N LEU A 100 -4.12 -1.18 3.26
CA LEU A 100 -4.00 0.08 4.00
C LEU A 100 -3.28 -0.17 5.32
N PHE A 101 -2.25 0.64 5.57
CA PHE A 101 -1.49 0.69 6.81
C PHE A 101 -1.63 2.09 7.41
N ALA A 102 -2.48 2.26 8.42
CA ALA A 102 -2.52 3.50 9.18
C ALA A 102 -1.59 3.38 10.39
N ALA A 103 -0.51 4.16 10.37
CA ALA A 103 0.49 4.19 11.41
C ALA A 103 -0.02 5.04 12.58
N GLY A 104 -0.87 4.47 13.43
CA GLY A 104 -1.41 5.03 14.68
C GLY A 104 -0.61 4.61 15.93
N PRO A 105 -1.13 4.80 17.16
CA PRO A 105 -0.52 4.28 18.38
C PRO A 105 -0.22 2.77 18.30
N GLU A 106 -1.08 2.07 17.58
CA GLU A 106 -0.91 0.72 17.06
C GLU A 106 -1.02 0.76 15.53
N LEU A 107 -0.40 -0.19 14.84
CA LEU A 107 -0.53 -0.32 13.39
C LEU A 107 -1.92 -0.87 13.06
N TYR A 108 -2.73 -0.09 12.35
CA TYR A 108 -3.97 -0.60 11.76
C TYR A 108 -3.66 -1.14 10.37
N VAL A 109 -3.87 -2.44 10.18
CA VAL A 109 -3.66 -3.13 8.91
C VAL A 109 -5.02 -3.58 8.36
N PHE A 110 -5.38 -3.06 7.20
CA PHE A 110 -6.46 -3.58 6.40
C PHE A 110 -5.90 -4.24 5.14
N ARG A 111 -6.31 -5.48 4.90
CA ARG A 111 -5.89 -6.27 3.74
C ARG A 111 -7.09 -6.47 2.82
N ALA A 112 -7.02 -5.93 1.62
CA ALA A 112 -7.98 -6.25 0.58
C ALA A 112 -7.78 -7.70 0.10
N GLY A 113 -8.80 -8.55 0.23
CA GLY A 113 -8.92 -9.80 -0.57
C GLY A 113 -9.24 -9.48 -2.05
N ARG A 114 -9.73 -10.40 -2.88
CA ARG A 114 -10.20 -10.06 -4.25
C ARG A 114 -11.64 -9.51 -4.35
N HIS A 115 -12.26 -9.10 -3.23
CA HIS A 115 -13.70 -8.78 -3.17
C HIS A 115 -14.04 -7.30 -3.44
N THR A 116 -15.13 -7.01 -4.13
CA THR A 116 -15.54 -5.66 -4.60
C THR A 116 -15.77 -4.56 -3.54
N ALA A 117 -15.68 -4.84 -2.23
CA ALA A 117 -15.98 -3.88 -1.15
C ALA A 117 -14.75 -3.14 -0.58
N HIS A 118 -13.64 -3.04 -1.32
CA HIS A 118 -12.38 -2.53 -0.77
C HIS A 118 -12.37 -1.04 -0.48
N LEU A 119 -12.95 -0.23 -1.36
CA LEU A 119 -12.90 1.21 -1.21
C LEU A 119 -13.74 1.68 -0.01
N GLU A 120 -14.96 1.18 0.14
CA GLU A 120 -15.85 1.57 1.25
C GLU A 120 -15.22 1.28 2.61
N ASN A 121 -14.61 0.10 2.78
CA ASN A 121 -13.90 -0.27 4.01
C ASN A 121 -12.68 0.63 4.27
N VAL A 122 -11.91 0.95 3.22
CA VAL A 122 -10.77 1.88 3.34
C VAL A 122 -11.25 3.26 3.77
N LEU A 123 -12.33 3.77 3.17
CA LEU A 123 -12.91 5.06 3.52
C LEU A 123 -13.49 5.07 4.94
N GLU A 124 -14.11 3.98 5.40
CA GLU A 124 -14.59 3.84 6.78
C GLU A 124 -13.45 3.87 7.79
N ILE A 125 -12.34 3.19 7.48
CA ILE A 125 -11.13 3.24 8.32
C ILE A 125 -10.58 4.65 8.34
N LEU A 126 -10.37 5.27 7.17
CA LEU A 126 -9.84 6.63 7.06
C LEU A 126 -10.71 7.65 7.80
N ALA A 127 -12.03 7.49 7.80
CA ALA A 127 -12.95 8.34 8.55
C ALA A 127 -12.84 8.20 10.08
N CYS A 128 -12.30 7.08 10.57
CA CYS A 128 -12.11 6.79 12.00
C CYS A 128 -10.66 7.04 12.47
N VAL A 129 -9.74 7.38 11.58
CA VAL A 129 -8.31 7.54 11.92
C VAL A 129 -8.07 8.91 12.54
N ASP A 130 -7.52 8.90 13.75
CA ASP A 130 -7.13 10.11 14.50
C ASP A 130 -5.63 10.32 14.50
N ALA A 131 -5.21 11.59 14.62
CA ALA A 131 -3.82 11.96 14.79
C ALA A 131 -3.20 11.36 16.07
N CYS A 132 -2.04 10.73 15.93
CA CYS A 132 -1.27 10.14 17.02
C CYS A 132 -0.19 11.10 17.54
N PRO A 133 -0.12 11.39 18.86
CA PRO A 133 0.88 12.28 19.42
C PRO A 133 2.27 11.65 19.62
N LYS A 134 2.42 10.35 19.34
CA LYS A 134 3.66 9.58 19.56
C LYS A 134 4.11 8.93 18.26
N ASN A 135 5.39 9.08 17.91
CA ASN A 135 5.93 8.53 16.66
C ASN A 135 5.76 7.00 16.67
N PRO A 136 4.97 6.43 15.74
CA PRO A 136 4.69 5.01 15.70
C PRO A 136 5.71 4.23 14.86
N PHE A 137 6.50 4.90 14.01
CA PHE A 137 7.32 4.24 12.99
C PHE A 137 8.40 3.33 13.58
N GLU A 138 8.95 3.60 14.76
CA GLU A 138 9.89 2.66 15.39
C GLU A 138 9.25 1.31 15.70
N LYS A 139 7.98 1.29 16.09
CA LYS A 139 7.24 0.06 16.40
C LYS A 139 6.59 -0.57 15.16
N VAL A 140 6.15 0.29 14.25
CA VAL A 140 5.33 -0.09 13.11
C VAL A 140 6.19 -0.52 11.90
N SER A 141 7.41 0.00 11.76
CA SER A 141 8.29 -0.34 10.64
C SER A 141 8.60 -1.83 10.54
N PRO A 142 8.91 -2.58 11.61
CA PRO A 142 9.13 -4.02 11.52
C PRO A 142 7.88 -4.76 11.02
N ALA A 143 6.70 -4.40 11.52
CA ALA A 143 5.44 -5.01 11.12
C ALA A 143 5.11 -4.70 9.65
N ILE A 144 5.24 -3.45 9.20
CA ILE A 144 5.08 -3.13 7.78
C ILE A 144 6.10 -3.90 6.94
N SER A 145 7.37 -3.93 7.37
CA SER A 145 8.44 -4.60 6.63
C SER A 145 8.14 -6.08 6.41
N GLU A 146 7.65 -6.81 7.41
CA GLU A 146 7.25 -8.23 7.24
C GLU A 146 6.19 -8.41 6.14
N GLU A 147 5.28 -7.46 5.98
CA GLU A 147 4.21 -7.50 5.00
C GLU A 147 4.68 -7.19 3.57
N LEU A 148 5.79 -6.45 3.42
CA LEU A 148 6.30 -6.01 2.10
C LEU A 148 6.70 -7.15 1.15
N ASN A 149 6.87 -8.39 1.63
CA ASN A 149 7.28 -9.52 0.81
C ASN A 149 6.32 -9.85 -0.35
N ASN A 150 5.04 -9.51 -0.21
CA ASN A 150 4.01 -9.74 -1.23
C ASN A 150 3.48 -8.43 -1.83
N ILE A 151 4.22 -7.33 -1.68
CA ILE A 151 3.81 -5.99 -2.14
C ILE A 151 4.70 -5.57 -3.30
N SER A 152 4.08 -5.11 -4.38
CA SER A 152 4.78 -4.63 -5.57
C SER A 152 5.13 -3.14 -5.50
N THR A 153 4.24 -2.35 -4.88
CA THR A 153 4.37 -0.89 -4.79
C THR A 153 3.98 -0.42 -3.40
N VAL A 154 4.78 0.47 -2.82
CA VAL A 154 4.47 1.17 -1.57
C VAL A 154 4.22 2.63 -1.90
N ILE A 155 3.02 3.10 -1.53
CA ILE A 155 2.62 4.49 -1.58
C ILE A 155 2.54 5.00 -0.13
N GLY A 156 3.42 5.91 0.26
CA GLY A 156 3.39 6.54 1.58
C GLY A 156 2.76 7.92 1.51
N VAL A 157 1.89 8.26 2.46
CA VAL A 157 1.38 9.61 2.69
C VAL A 157 1.83 10.04 4.08
N PHE A 158 2.87 10.87 4.13
CA PHE A 158 3.59 11.25 5.34
C PHE A 158 3.36 12.71 5.71
N LEU A 159 3.35 13.02 7.01
CA LEU A 159 3.18 14.40 7.52
C LEU A 159 4.51 15.12 7.73
N ASP A 160 5.61 14.39 7.60
CA ASP A 160 6.97 14.89 7.65
C ASP A 160 7.90 13.97 6.86
N TRP A 161 9.12 14.41 6.66
CA TRP A 161 10.24 13.57 6.26
C TRP A 161 11.31 13.59 7.35
N ASP A 162 11.58 12.44 7.95
CA ASP A 162 12.59 12.22 8.99
C ASP A 162 13.32 10.89 8.78
N ALA A 163 14.38 10.64 9.55
CA ALA A 163 15.13 9.38 9.47
C ALA A 163 14.27 8.12 9.57
N SER A 164 13.19 8.14 10.39
CA SER A 164 12.34 6.96 10.59
C SER A 164 11.52 6.61 9.35
N ARG A 165 10.95 7.62 8.69
CA ARG A 165 10.20 7.50 7.44
C ARG A 165 11.12 7.18 6.25
N ALA A 166 12.28 7.83 6.20
CA ALA A 166 13.29 7.52 5.20
C ALA A 166 13.79 6.07 5.31
N GLN A 167 13.94 5.55 6.52
CA GLN A 167 14.32 4.15 6.75
C GLN A 167 13.23 3.19 6.26
N LEU A 168 11.95 3.46 6.54
CA LEU A 168 10.85 2.65 6.02
C LEU A 168 10.84 2.62 4.49
N ALA A 169 11.02 3.78 3.85
CA ALA A 169 11.09 3.89 2.40
C ALA A 169 12.28 3.10 1.82
N ARG A 170 13.47 3.21 2.43
CA ARG A 170 14.64 2.41 2.05
C ARG A 170 14.39 0.91 2.17
N THR A 171 13.82 0.46 3.29
CA THR A 171 13.50 -0.95 3.49
C THR A 171 12.49 -1.48 2.47
N ALA A 172 11.55 -0.64 2.02
CA ALA A 172 10.65 -1.01 0.93
C ALA A 172 11.38 -1.15 -0.42
N ALA A 173 12.27 -0.21 -0.75
CA ALA A 173 13.06 -0.28 -1.97
C ALA A 173 14.01 -1.48 -1.99
N GLU A 174 14.68 -1.77 -0.86
CA GLU A 174 15.58 -2.93 -0.70
C GLU A 174 14.86 -4.27 -0.89
N ARG A 175 13.56 -4.33 -0.60
CA ARG A 175 12.71 -5.51 -0.85
C ARG A 175 12.17 -5.58 -2.28
N GLY A 176 12.56 -4.66 -3.15
CA GLY A 176 12.18 -4.62 -4.56
C GLY A 176 10.82 -3.97 -4.82
N CYS A 177 10.21 -3.33 -3.83
CA CYS A 177 8.98 -2.57 -4.04
C CYS A 177 9.30 -1.26 -4.79
N ARG A 178 8.41 -0.85 -5.70
CA ARG A 178 8.42 0.54 -6.19
C ARG A 178 7.96 1.46 -5.07
N VAL A 179 8.72 2.51 -4.76
CA VAL A 179 8.41 3.44 -3.66
C VAL A 179 7.97 4.80 -4.20
N VAL A 180 6.79 5.24 -3.79
CA VAL A 180 6.24 6.59 -4.06
C VAL A 180 5.78 7.19 -2.73
N ILE A 181 6.36 8.31 -2.31
CA ILE A 181 6.02 8.98 -1.06
C ILE A 181 5.50 10.39 -1.37
N TYR A 182 4.36 10.72 -0.76
CA TYR A 182 3.79 12.05 -0.71
C TYR A 182 3.99 12.61 0.69
N VAL A 183 4.73 13.70 0.82
CA VAL A 183 4.94 14.41 2.09
C VAL A 183 3.97 15.60 2.11
N VAL A 184 2.91 15.50 2.90
CA VAL A 184 1.89 16.55 3.04
C VAL A 184 2.33 17.50 4.13
N ARG A 185 2.88 18.64 3.70
CA ARG A 185 3.41 19.66 4.61
C ARG A 185 3.55 21.01 3.90
N ASP A 186 3.17 22.08 4.58
CA ASP A 186 3.31 23.44 4.05
C ASP A 186 4.71 24.05 4.29
N GLY A 187 5.36 23.67 5.40
CA GLY A 187 6.71 24.12 5.77
C GLY A 187 7.85 23.22 5.31
N GLU A 188 9.06 23.47 5.84
CA GLU A 188 10.21 22.59 5.62
C GLU A 188 10.02 21.24 6.33
N THR A 189 10.52 20.18 5.70
CA THR A 189 10.62 18.86 6.32
C THR A 189 11.71 18.83 7.39
N SER A 190 11.59 17.90 8.35
CA SER A 190 12.58 17.74 9.43
C SER A 190 13.96 17.39 8.90
N GLU A 191 14.03 16.62 7.83
CA GLU A 191 15.27 16.32 7.08
C GLU A 191 15.12 16.69 5.61
N PRO A 192 16.21 17.04 4.92
CA PRO A 192 16.17 17.26 3.47
C PRO A 192 15.74 15.97 2.76
N ILE A 193 14.92 16.13 1.72
CA ILE A 193 14.45 15.01 0.92
C ILE A 193 15.57 14.55 0.00
N GLU A 194 16.39 13.62 0.49
CA GLU A 194 17.45 12.93 -0.24
C GLU A 194 17.11 11.43 -0.29
N PHE A 195 16.45 11.01 -1.37
CA PHE A 195 16.03 9.63 -1.58
C PHE A 195 16.05 9.29 -3.08
N ASP A 196 17.04 8.50 -3.48
CA ASP A 196 17.30 8.17 -4.89
C ASP A 196 16.61 6.86 -5.32
N GLU A 197 16.22 6.03 -4.35
CA GLU A 197 15.66 4.69 -4.55
C GLU A 197 14.16 4.70 -4.89
N GLY A 198 13.55 5.88 -5.00
CA GLY A 198 12.15 6.05 -5.37
C GLY A 198 11.76 7.51 -5.55
N ARG A 199 10.46 7.77 -5.54
CA ARG A 199 9.92 9.12 -5.77
C ARG A 199 9.38 9.69 -4.47
N VAL A 200 9.93 10.80 -3.99
CA VAL A 200 9.40 11.55 -2.84
C VAL A 200 8.97 12.94 -3.30
N ILE A 201 7.73 13.31 -3.01
CA ILE A 201 7.11 14.55 -3.48
C ILE A 201 6.52 15.26 -2.28
N GLN A 202 6.97 16.49 -2.01
CA GLN A 202 6.30 17.34 -1.04
C GLN A 202 5.09 18.04 -1.68
N ILE A 203 3.95 17.98 -1.01
CA ILE A 203 2.69 18.58 -1.44
C ILE A 203 2.18 19.51 -0.35
N GLN A 204 1.78 20.71 -0.76
CA GLN A 204 1.16 21.72 0.09
C GLN A 204 -0.34 21.41 0.29
N THR A 205 -0.88 21.70 1.46
CA THR A 205 -2.28 21.40 1.82
C THR A 205 -3.29 22.08 0.90
N ASP A 206 -3.01 23.32 0.47
CA ASP A 206 -3.83 24.08 -0.45
C ASP A 206 -3.94 23.42 -1.83
N ALA A 207 -2.88 22.77 -2.31
CA ALA A 207 -2.88 22.06 -3.59
C ALA A 207 -3.80 20.82 -3.56
N ILE A 208 -3.85 20.12 -2.42
CA ILE A 208 -4.74 18.97 -2.20
C ILE A 208 -6.19 19.45 -2.16
N ARG A 209 -6.46 20.52 -1.40
CA ARG A 209 -7.83 21.06 -1.22
C ARG A 209 -8.44 21.66 -2.48
N SER A 210 -7.61 22.26 -3.32
CA SER A 210 -8.06 22.83 -4.60
C SER A 210 -8.26 21.79 -5.70
N GLY A 211 -7.96 20.51 -5.45
CA GLY A 211 -8.07 19.45 -6.44
C GLY A 211 -6.98 19.50 -7.53
N GLY A 212 -5.85 20.17 -7.26
CA GLY A 212 -4.78 20.40 -8.23
C GLY A 212 -3.91 19.17 -8.56
N ILE A 213 -4.27 17.97 -8.07
CA ILE A 213 -3.52 16.74 -8.28
C ILE A 213 -4.14 15.99 -9.46
N GLU A 214 -3.65 16.26 -10.68
CA GLU A 214 -4.17 15.65 -11.92
C GLU A 214 -3.49 14.32 -12.28
N SER A 215 -2.36 13.96 -11.65
CA SER A 215 -1.68 12.67 -11.87
C SER A 215 -1.02 12.14 -10.59
N LEU A 216 -1.43 10.93 -10.16
CA LEU A 216 -0.82 10.14 -9.09
C LEU A 216 0.18 9.12 -9.64
#